data_AF-A0A2U1FB04-F1
#
_entry.id   AF-A0A2U1FB04-F1
#
_cell.length_a   1.000
_cell.length_b   1.000
_cell.length_c   1.000
_cell.angle_alpha   90.00
_cell.angle_beta   90.00
_cell.angle_gamma   90.00
#
_symmetry.space_group_name_H-M   'P 1'
#
loop_
_entity.id
_entity.type
_entity.pdbx_description
1 polymer ?
#
loop_
_entity_poly.entity_id
_entity_poly.type
_entity_poly.pdbx_seq_one_letter_code
_entity_poly.pdbx_strand_id
1 'polypeptide(L)'
;MVAGRAADDPEPVTSRDLDQELARRDALAVAALLAAGSPCTSESRVRIGTVLLRGWSADAEVRDVLRPVFAAAVPDQRALIALGDIDTWLRHGRIARGWWVQAAAGPDPELAALGAWRAARADLRGRRVDDALPLLEQAAAAGIAGAALALGRIIEEHGDDEPAAALFRRSGTPEGMLRLAEIRLRAEDPDGAQEELARFRPPPFVPGTLDLQAWGDGVCGEIAFRRGDLEVAEDRFWRARHAPGDRGRLAELRLAQIAIACGDASTAFSRASMLAAGTDAAATHARLLMDLHPDLMAEGARLLEQEE
;
A
#
# COMPACT_ATOMS: atom_id res chain seq x y z
N MET A 1 43.85 12.41 -34.14
CA MET A 1 42.86 11.46 -33.59
C MET A 1 43.54 10.64 -32.51
N VAL A 2 43.19 10.90 -31.25
CA VAL A 2 42.79 9.94 -30.20
C VAL A 2 42.62 10.82 -28.94
N ALA A 3 41.38 11.17 -28.62
CA ALA A 3 41.05 11.77 -27.32
C ALA A 3 40.98 10.61 -26.32
N GLY A 4 41.93 10.57 -25.38
CA GLY A 4 41.95 9.61 -24.29
C GLY A 4 40.80 9.89 -23.33
N ARG A 5 39.97 8.87 -23.07
CA ARG A 5 39.01 8.85 -21.96
C ARG A 5 39.74 9.13 -20.66
N ALA A 6 39.35 10.19 -19.95
CA ALA A 6 39.67 10.36 -18.55
C ALA A 6 39.11 9.15 -17.79
N ALA A 7 39.96 8.49 -17.01
CA ALA A 7 39.57 7.47 -16.07
C ALA A 7 38.73 8.13 -14.97
N ASP A 8 37.56 7.57 -14.67
CA ASP A 8 36.79 7.91 -13.48
C ASP A 8 37.67 7.66 -12.25
N ASP A 9 38.05 8.73 -11.55
CA ASP A 9 38.63 8.62 -10.21
C ASP A 9 37.54 8.09 -9.26
N PRO A 10 37.79 7.02 -8.50
CA PRO A 10 36.80 6.50 -7.55
C PRO A 10 36.54 7.55 -6.46
N GLU A 11 35.26 7.80 -6.17
CA GLU A 11 34.84 8.72 -5.10
C GLU A 11 35.59 8.41 -3.78
N PRO A 12 36.01 9.43 -3.03
CA PRO A 12 36.76 9.24 -1.80
C PRO A 12 35.88 8.55 -0.74
N VAL A 13 36.33 7.38 -0.28
CA VAL A 13 35.69 6.61 0.79
C VAL A 13 35.55 7.48 2.04
N THR A 14 34.33 7.63 2.54
CA THR A 14 34.06 8.45 3.72
C THR A 14 34.30 7.65 5.01
N SER A 15 34.53 8.34 6.14
CA SER A 15 34.63 7.69 7.47
C SER A 15 33.39 6.84 7.80
N ARG A 16 32.22 7.26 7.30
CA ARG A 16 30.96 6.54 7.49
C ARG A 16 30.93 5.22 6.73
N ASP A 17 31.54 5.18 5.54
CA ASP A 17 31.62 3.96 4.73
C ASP A 17 32.55 2.94 5.41
N LEU A 18 33.63 3.41 6.03
CA LEU A 18 34.54 2.56 6.79
C LEU A 18 33.87 1.98 8.05
N ASP A 19 33.13 2.81 8.81
CA ASP A 19 32.40 2.35 9.99
C ASP A 19 31.32 1.31 9.62
N GLN A 20 30.64 1.49 8.48
CA GLN A 20 29.68 0.52 7.96
C GLN A 20 30.35 -0.80 7.58
N GLU A 21 31.49 -0.76 6.90
CA GLU A 21 32.22 -1.97 6.50
C GLU A 21 32.80 -2.72 7.72
N LEU A 22 33.26 -2.02 8.75
CA LEU A 22 33.69 -2.64 10.00
C LEU A 22 32.53 -3.33 10.72
N ALA A 23 31.40 -2.64 10.87
CA ALA A 23 30.20 -3.21 11.49
C ALA A 23 29.68 -4.43 10.71
N ARG A 24 29.83 -4.43 9.37
CA ARG A 24 29.47 -5.54 8.49
C ARG A 24 30.34 -6.76 8.77
N ARG A 25 31.66 -6.57 8.85
CA ARG A 25 32.62 -7.64 9.16
C ARG A 25 32.38 -8.24 10.53
N ASP A 26 32.10 -7.42 11.53
CA ASP A 26 31.76 -7.89 12.88
C ASP A 26 30.48 -8.74 12.85
N ALA A 27 29.45 -8.29 12.12
CA ALA A 27 28.21 -9.06 11.96
C ALA A 27 28.45 -10.43 11.29
N LEU A 28 29.29 -10.48 10.25
CA LEU A 28 29.68 -11.72 9.58
C LEU A 28 30.47 -12.65 10.51
N ALA A 29 31.40 -12.11 11.30
CA ALA A 29 32.17 -12.88 12.26
C ALA A 29 31.26 -13.51 13.33
N VAL A 30 30.32 -12.74 13.89
CA VAL A 30 29.35 -13.26 14.85
C VAL A 30 28.45 -14.32 14.19
N ALA A 31 27.95 -14.07 12.98
CA ALA A 31 27.14 -15.04 12.25
C ALA A 31 27.89 -16.36 12.02
N ALA A 32 29.17 -16.30 11.64
CA ALA A 32 30.00 -17.48 11.44
C ALA A 32 30.23 -18.25 12.74
N LEU A 33 30.44 -17.57 13.87
CA LEU A 33 30.55 -18.21 15.18
C LEU A 33 29.26 -18.94 15.59
N LEU A 34 28.09 -18.35 15.30
CA LEU A 34 26.80 -19.02 15.55
C LEU A 34 26.66 -20.29 14.71
N ALA A 35 27.07 -20.23 13.43
CA ALA A 35 27.03 -21.35 12.49
C ALA A 35 28.01 -22.47 12.86
N ALA A 36 29.20 -22.13 13.37
CA ALA A 36 30.22 -23.08 13.79
C ALA A 36 29.89 -23.86 15.07
N GLY A 37 28.73 -23.61 15.70
CA GLY A 37 28.33 -24.31 16.92
C GLY A 37 28.86 -23.65 18.20
N SER A 38 28.76 -22.32 18.29
CA SER A 38 28.98 -21.55 19.53
C SER A 38 28.39 -22.25 20.77
N PRO A 39 29.03 -22.18 21.96
CA PRO A 39 28.57 -22.86 23.18
C PRO A 39 27.23 -22.35 23.74
N CYS A 40 26.59 -21.39 23.09
CA CYS A 40 25.28 -20.89 23.47
C CYS A 40 24.14 -21.83 23.01
N THR A 41 23.02 -21.77 23.73
CA THR A 41 21.86 -22.64 23.47
C THR A 41 21.27 -22.37 22.07
N SER A 42 20.50 -23.31 21.53
CA SER A 42 19.78 -23.11 20.25
C SER A 42 18.93 -21.84 20.28
N GLU A 43 18.22 -21.60 21.38
CA GLU A 43 17.40 -20.41 21.58
C GLU A 43 18.23 -19.11 21.53
N SER A 44 19.37 -19.07 22.24
CA SER A 44 20.27 -17.91 22.20
C SER A 44 20.80 -17.67 20.78
N ARG A 45 21.15 -18.73 20.04
CA ARG A 45 21.61 -18.62 18.66
C ARG A 45 20.54 -18.04 17.75
N VAL A 46 19.29 -18.48 17.88
CA VAL A 46 18.16 -17.92 17.13
C VAL A 46 17.96 -16.45 17.48
N ARG A 47 17.93 -16.08 18.76
CA ARG A 47 17.76 -14.67 19.18
C ARG A 47 18.84 -13.75 18.62
N ILE A 48 20.11 -14.15 18.74
CA ILE A 48 21.24 -13.36 18.22
C ILE A 48 21.17 -13.30 16.69
N GLY A 49 20.91 -14.42 16.03
CA GLY A 49 20.72 -14.48 14.58
C GLY A 49 19.60 -13.57 14.09
N THR A 50 18.46 -13.52 14.77
CA THR A 50 17.34 -12.64 14.41
C THR A 50 17.72 -11.16 14.53
N VAL A 51 18.50 -10.79 15.56
CA VAL A 51 19.01 -9.42 15.71
C VAL A 51 19.95 -9.05 14.57
N LEU A 52 20.90 -9.93 14.23
CA LEU A 52 21.81 -9.73 13.11
C LEU A 52 21.06 -9.60 11.78
N LEU A 53 20.10 -10.49 11.51
CA LEU A 53 19.29 -10.46 10.29
C LEU A 53 18.48 -9.16 10.17
N ARG A 54 18.01 -8.60 11.29
CA ARG A 54 17.28 -7.32 11.29
C ARG A 54 18.21 -6.13 11.01
N GLY A 55 19.42 -6.13 11.57
CA GLY A 55 20.41 -5.06 11.35
C GLY A 55 21.02 -5.10 9.95
N TRP A 56 21.13 -6.28 9.35
CA TRP A 56 21.80 -6.53 8.08
C TRP A 56 20.84 -7.12 7.04
N SER A 57 19.58 -6.67 7.07
CA SER A 57 18.51 -7.22 6.25
C SER A 57 18.62 -6.89 4.76
N ALA A 58 19.74 -6.37 4.26
CA ALA A 58 20.02 -6.22 2.84
C ALA A 58 21.25 -7.03 2.41
N ASP A 59 22.07 -7.50 3.35
CA ASP A 59 23.32 -8.19 3.10
C ASP A 59 23.10 -9.67 2.74
N ALA A 60 23.63 -10.08 1.59
CA ALA A 60 23.50 -11.44 1.07
C ALA A 60 24.33 -12.44 1.89
N GLU A 61 25.56 -12.07 2.24
CA GLU A 61 26.52 -12.94 2.92
C GLU A 61 26.07 -13.24 4.34
N VAL A 62 25.56 -12.23 5.06
CA VAL A 62 25.02 -12.43 6.42
C VAL A 62 23.87 -13.43 6.40
N ARG A 63 23.00 -13.39 5.39
CA ARG A 63 21.90 -14.35 5.27
C ARG A 63 22.37 -15.76 4.98
N ASP A 64 23.30 -15.91 4.05
CA ASP A 64 23.82 -17.22 3.66
C ASP A 64 24.49 -17.92 4.85
N VAL A 65 25.23 -17.15 5.67
CA VAL A 65 25.85 -17.66 6.91
C VAL A 65 24.81 -17.99 7.99
N LEU A 66 23.75 -17.19 8.15
CA LEU A 66 22.73 -17.42 9.18
C LEU A 66 21.70 -18.50 8.81
N ARG A 67 21.49 -18.77 7.52
CA ARG A 67 20.53 -19.79 7.06
C ARG A 67 20.72 -21.16 7.74
N PRO A 68 21.92 -21.77 7.82
CA PRO A 68 22.12 -23.04 8.53
C PRO A 68 21.87 -22.94 10.04
N VAL A 69 22.10 -21.78 10.65
CA VAL A 69 21.80 -21.55 12.09
C VAL A 69 20.31 -21.71 12.36
N PHE A 70 19.46 -21.07 11.55
CA PHE A 70 18.02 -21.19 11.69
C PHE A 70 17.51 -22.57 11.27
N ALA A 71 18.07 -23.18 10.23
CA ALA A 71 17.70 -24.54 9.82
C ALA A 71 17.92 -25.57 10.93
N ALA A 72 19.02 -25.45 11.68
CA ALA A 72 19.32 -26.32 12.82
C ALA A 72 18.40 -26.10 14.03
N ALA A 73 17.66 -24.99 14.07
CA ALA A 73 16.77 -24.64 15.17
C ALA A 73 15.29 -24.98 14.90
N VAL A 74 14.94 -25.49 13.71
CA VAL A 74 13.60 -26.02 13.42
C VAL A 74 13.26 -27.13 14.44
N PRO A 75 12.06 -27.13 15.07
CA PRO A 75 10.84 -26.40 14.69
C PRO A 75 10.57 -25.07 15.44
N ASP A 76 11.60 -24.35 15.92
CA ASP A 76 11.39 -23.02 16.52
C ASP A 76 10.70 -22.03 15.54
N GLN A 77 9.61 -21.40 15.98
CA GLN A 77 8.82 -20.49 15.12
C GLN A 77 9.58 -19.26 14.66
N ARG A 78 10.51 -18.71 15.47
CA ARG A 78 11.34 -17.57 15.07
C ARG A 78 12.32 -18.00 13.97
N ALA A 79 12.89 -19.19 14.11
CA ALA A 79 13.75 -19.78 13.08
C ALA A 79 12.99 -20.02 11.77
N LEU A 80 11.78 -20.56 11.83
CA LEU A 80 10.90 -20.74 10.66
C LEU A 80 10.58 -19.41 9.96
N ILE A 81 10.23 -18.36 10.72
CA ILE A 81 9.97 -17.03 10.16
C ILE A 81 11.22 -16.46 9.48
N ALA A 82 12.39 -16.57 10.13
CA ALA A 82 13.66 -16.10 9.59
C ALA A 82 14.07 -16.84 8.31
N LEU A 83 13.88 -18.17 8.26
CA LEU A 83 14.10 -18.96 7.05
C LEU A 83 13.20 -18.51 5.90
N GLY A 84 11.91 -18.24 6.17
CA GLY A 84 11.01 -17.70 5.15
C GLY A 84 11.43 -16.33 4.62
N ASP A 85 11.92 -15.45 5.50
CA ASP A 85 12.43 -14.13 5.10
C ASP A 85 13.72 -14.24 4.27
N ILE A 86 14.64 -15.14 4.62
CA ILE A 86 15.86 -15.44 3.85
C ILE A 86 15.52 -16.05 2.48
N ASP A 87 14.66 -17.06 2.44
CA ASP A 87 14.32 -17.75 1.18
C ASP A 87 13.48 -16.86 0.25
N THR A 88 12.73 -15.88 0.78
CA THR A 88 12.12 -14.81 -0.03
C THR A 88 13.19 -13.92 -0.64
N TRP A 89 14.21 -13.60 0.15
CA TRP A 89 15.52 -13.06 -0.24
C TRP A 89 15.99 -13.59 -1.59
N LEU A 90 16.21 -14.90 -1.54
CA LEU A 90 16.81 -15.73 -2.59
C LEU A 90 15.83 -16.03 -3.74
N ARG A 91 14.68 -15.35 -3.80
CA ARG A 91 13.61 -15.57 -4.80
C ARG A 91 13.03 -16.99 -4.78
N HIS A 92 13.12 -17.70 -3.67
CA HIS A 92 12.53 -19.02 -3.45
C HIS A 92 11.14 -18.93 -2.81
N GLY A 93 10.22 -18.18 -3.43
CA GLY A 93 8.93 -17.81 -2.81
C GLY A 93 8.07 -18.98 -2.34
N ARG A 94 8.09 -20.13 -3.03
CA ARG A 94 7.36 -21.34 -2.59
C ARG A 94 7.94 -21.97 -1.33
N ILE A 95 9.27 -22.02 -1.22
CA ILE A 95 9.96 -22.56 -0.05
C ILE A 95 9.72 -21.64 1.13
N ALA A 96 9.87 -20.33 0.92
CA ALA A 96 9.62 -19.31 1.93
C ALA A 96 8.22 -19.42 2.54
N ARG A 97 7.19 -19.57 1.69
CA ARG A 97 5.82 -19.80 2.15
C ARG A 97 5.70 -21.04 3.04
N GLY A 98 6.34 -22.15 2.67
CA GLY A 98 6.31 -23.38 3.46
C GLY A 98 6.75 -23.15 4.90
N TRP A 99 7.84 -22.40 5.09
CA TRP A 99 8.32 -22.05 6.43
C TRP A 99 7.33 -21.20 7.22
N TRP A 100 6.73 -20.19 6.60
CA TRP A 100 5.75 -19.33 7.28
C TRP A 100 4.46 -20.06 7.65
N VAL A 101 4.00 -21.01 6.83
CA VAL A 101 2.84 -21.86 7.17
C VAL A 101 3.16 -22.78 8.36
N GLN A 102 4.38 -23.33 8.42
CA GLN A 102 4.80 -24.10 9.60
C GLN A 102 4.87 -23.21 10.84
N ALA A 103 5.37 -21.99 10.72
CA ALA A 103 5.38 -21.03 11.82
C ALA A 103 3.96 -20.66 12.28
N ALA A 104 3.01 -20.53 11.34
CA ALA A 104 1.60 -20.23 11.61
C ALA A 104 0.87 -21.31 12.39
N ALA A 105 1.34 -22.56 12.31
CA ALA A 105 0.80 -23.71 13.04
C ALA A 105 1.48 -23.94 14.40
N GLY A 106 2.47 -23.11 14.77
CA GLY A 106 3.22 -23.27 16.00
C GLY A 106 2.50 -22.75 17.25
N PRO A 107 3.04 -23.06 18.44
CA PRO A 107 2.36 -22.84 19.72
C PRO A 107 2.34 -21.40 20.24
N ASP A 108 3.30 -20.55 19.85
CA ASP A 108 3.31 -19.13 20.21
C ASP A 108 2.31 -18.37 19.31
N PRO A 109 1.24 -17.79 19.87
CA PRO A 109 0.17 -17.18 19.09
C PRO A 109 0.61 -15.91 18.35
N GLU A 110 1.56 -15.15 18.89
CA GLU A 110 2.05 -13.92 18.24
C GLU A 110 2.92 -14.28 17.03
N LEU A 111 3.80 -15.26 17.19
CA LEU A 111 4.63 -15.75 16.08
C LEU A 111 3.79 -16.52 15.06
N ALA A 112 2.75 -17.23 15.49
CA ALA A 112 1.80 -17.89 14.61
C ALA A 112 1.06 -16.88 13.74
N ALA A 113 0.56 -15.79 14.33
CA ALA A 113 -0.08 -14.71 13.59
C ALA A 113 0.89 -14.05 12.58
N LEU A 114 2.14 -13.80 12.99
CA LEU A 114 3.15 -13.25 12.09
C LEU A 114 3.46 -14.19 10.92
N GLY A 115 3.61 -15.49 11.20
CA GLY A 115 3.76 -16.53 10.17
C GLY A 115 2.58 -16.55 9.20
N ALA A 116 1.36 -16.53 9.74
CA ALA A 116 0.12 -16.51 8.95
C ALA A 116 0.07 -15.29 8.03
N TRP A 117 0.35 -14.10 8.55
CA TRP A 117 0.39 -12.87 7.76
C TRP A 117 1.42 -12.94 6.61
N ARG A 118 2.62 -13.46 6.88
CA ARG A 118 3.67 -13.58 5.86
C ARG A 118 3.28 -14.56 4.75
N ALA A 119 2.74 -15.72 5.12
CA ALA A 119 2.23 -16.72 4.20
C ALA A 119 1.06 -16.16 3.36
N ALA A 120 0.08 -15.53 3.99
CA ALA A 120 -1.05 -14.88 3.30
C ALA A 120 -0.57 -13.85 2.27
N ARG A 121 0.40 -13.00 2.63
CA ARG A 121 0.95 -12.00 1.71
C ARG A 121 1.67 -12.65 0.51
N ALA A 122 2.27 -13.81 0.70
CA ALA A 122 2.86 -14.58 -0.40
C ALA A 122 1.77 -15.12 -1.34
N ASP A 123 0.66 -15.59 -0.76
CA ASP A 123 -0.48 -16.13 -1.50
C ASP A 123 -1.21 -15.05 -2.31
N LEU A 124 -1.43 -13.87 -1.73
CA LEU A 124 -2.00 -12.73 -2.46
C LEU A 124 -1.13 -12.31 -3.65
N ARG A 125 0.20 -12.28 -3.51
CA ARG A 125 1.11 -12.02 -4.65
C ARG A 125 1.06 -13.09 -5.71
N GLY A 126 0.86 -14.34 -5.30
CA GLY A 126 0.62 -15.48 -6.17
C GLY A 126 -0.81 -15.56 -6.72
N ARG A 127 -1.68 -14.58 -6.41
CA ARG A 127 -3.12 -14.56 -6.75
C ARG A 127 -3.90 -15.78 -6.23
N ARG A 128 -3.50 -16.33 -5.10
CA ARG A 128 -4.15 -17.45 -4.41
C ARG A 128 -4.98 -16.92 -3.24
N VAL A 129 -6.11 -16.28 -3.55
CA VAL A 129 -6.95 -15.62 -2.54
C VAL A 129 -7.49 -16.64 -1.55
N ASP A 130 -7.97 -17.80 -2.01
CA ASP A 130 -8.53 -18.86 -1.16
C ASP A 130 -7.53 -19.40 -0.13
N ASP A 131 -6.26 -19.55 -0.53
CA ASP A 131 -5.18 -19.97 0.38
C ASP A 131 -4.85 -18.87 1.42
N ALA A 132 -5.02 -17.60 1.04
CA ALA A 132 -4.70 -16.47 1.89
C ALA A 132 -5.79 -16.21 2.95
N LEU A 133 -7.06 -16.42 2.63
CA LEU A 133 -8.20 -16.10 3.50
C LEU A 133 -8.08 -16.63 4.94
N PRO A 134 -7.89 -17.94 5.20
CA PRO A 134 -7.82 -18.44 6.58
C PRO A 134 -6.61 -17.89 7.34
N LEU A 135 -5.51 -17.62 6.64
CA LEU A 135 -4.29 -17.04 7.22
C LEU A 135 -4.47 -15.55 7.54
N LEU A 136 -5.20 -14.82 6.70
CA LEU A 136 -5.58 -13.42 6.95
C LEU A 136 -6.53 -13.33 8.15
N GLU A 137 -7.51 -14.22 8.26
CA GLU A 137 -8.42 -14.28 9.41
C GLU A 137 -7.65 -14.51 10.71
N GLN A 138 -6.77 -15.51 10.74
CA GLN A 138 -5.89 -15.79 11.88
C GLN A 138 -5.05 -14.56 12.26
N ALA A 139 -4.35 -13.96 11.29
CA ALA A 139 -3.49 -12.80 11.53
C ALA A 139 -4.28 -11.56 11.96
N ALA A 140 -5.44 -11.30 11.35
CA ALA A 140 -6.29 -10.18 11.70
C ALA A 140 -6.85 -10.36 13.12
N ALA A 141 -7.33 -11.55 13.48
CA ALA A 141 -7.83 -11.87 14.81
C ALA A 141 -6.78 -11.60 15.90
N ALA A 142 -5.50 -11.82 15.58
CA ALA A 142 -4.37 -11.50 16.45
C ALA A 142 -3.92 -10.02 16.40
N GLY A 143 -4.66 -9.15 15.72
CA GLY A 143 -4.42 -7.71 15.70
C GLY A 143 -3.43 -7.20 14.65
N ILE A 144 -3.05 -8.02 13.66
CA ILE A 144 -2.17 -7.56 12.58
C ILE A 144 -2.96 -6.62 11.64
N ALA A 145 -2.71 -5.32 11.77
CA ALA A 145 -3.38 -4.26 11.00
C ALA A 145 -3.37 -4.50 9.48
N GLY A 146 -2.22 -4.92 8.93
CA GLY A 146 -2.08 -5.21 7.50
C GLY A 146 -2.93 -6.40 7.03
N ALA A 147 -3.15 -7.40 7.90
CA ALA A 147 -4.00 -8.53 7.60
C ALA A 147 -5.49 -8.13 7.63
N ALA A 148 -5.89 -7.34 8.62
CA ALA A 148 -7.25 -6.79 8.68
C ALA A 148 -7.56 -5.91 7.45
N LEU A 149 -6.62 -5.05 7.04
CA LEU A 149 -6.77 -4.24 5.81
C LEU A 149 -6.91 -5.11 4.56
N ALA A 150 -6.05 -6.12 4.39
CA ALA A 150 -6.09 -7.01 3.23
C ALA A 150 -7.39 -7.82 3.18
N LEU A 151 -7.83 -8.37 4.31
CA LEU A 151 -9.10 -9.08 4.41
C LEU A 151 -10.29 -8.16 4.12
N GLY A 152 -10.28 -6.93 4.65
CA GLY A 152 -11.33 -5.95 4.41
C GLY A 152 -11.47 -5.61 2.93
N ARG A 153 -10.35 -5.44 2.20
CA ARG A 153 -10.36 -5.21 0.74
C ARG A 153 -11.02 -6.35 -0.02
N ILE A 154 -10.66 -7.60 0.32
CA ILE A 154 -11.24 -8.77 -0.34
C ILE A 154 -12.75 -8.80 -0.10
N ILE A 155 -13.21 -8.58 1.12
CA ILE A 155 -14.63 -8.58 1.46
C ILE A 155 -15.38 -7.44 0.75
N GLU A 156 -14.82 -6.23 0.72
CA GLU A 156 -15.37 -5.09 -0.01
C GLU A 156 -15.49 -5.35 -1.51
N GLU A 157 -14.48 -5.99 -2.12
CA GLU A 157 -14.52 -6.39 -3.54
C GLU A 157 -15.64 -7.38 -3.85
N HIS A 158 -16.09 -8.17 -2.87
CA HIS A 158 -17.26 -9.05 -3.00
C HIS A 158 -18.59 -8.33 -2.71
N GLY A 159 -18.55 -7.03 -2.40
CA GLY A 159 -19.72 -6.18 -2.20
C GLY A 159 -20.30 -6.19 -0.79
N ASP A 160 -19.56 -6.67 0.20
CA ASP A 160 -20.04 -6.76 1.59
C ASP A 160 -19.45 -5.64 2.47
N ASP A 161 -20.10 -4.48 2.44
CA ASP A 161 -19.58 -3.23 3.03
C ASP A 161 -19.50 -3.25 4.57
N GLU A 162 -20.44 -3.90 5.27
CA GLU A 162 -20.48 -3.92 6.74
C GLU A 162 -19.32 -4.73 7.38
N PRO A 163 -19.08 -6.00 7.00
CA PRO A 163 -17.92 -6.75 7.50
C PRO A 163 -16.59 -6.14 7.01
N ALA A 164 -16.54 -5.56 5.81
CA ALA A 164 -15.38 -4.80 5.36
C ALA A 164 -15.10 -3.59 6.27
N ALA A 165 -16.14 -2.82 6.63
CA ALA A 165 -16.02 -1.69 7.55
C ALA A 165 -15.47 -2.13 8.91
N ALA A 166 -15.96 -3.23 9.49
CA ALA A 166 -15.44 -3.75 10.74
C ALA A 166 -13.92 -4.06 10.68
N LEU A 167 -13.45 -4.60 9.56
CA LEU A 167 -12.04 -4.90 9.32
C LEU A 167 -11.19 -3.66 9.10
N PHE A 168 -11.68 -2.69 8.32
CA PHE A 168 -10.98 -1.43 8.12
C PHE A 168 -10.83 -0.65 9.43
N ARG A 169 -11.86 -0.64 10.28
CA ARG A 169 -11.80 -0.06 11.63
C ARG A 169 -10.75 -0.73 12.50
N ARG A 170 -10.70 -2.06 12.49
CA ARG A 170 -9.68 -2.85 13.20
C ARG A 170 -8.27 -2.63 12.66
N SER A 171 -8.14 -2.36 11.36
CA SER A 171 -6.82 -2.09 10.76
C SER A 171 -6.20 -0.82 11.33
N GLY A 172 -7.02 0.21 11.60
CA GLY A 172 -6.55 1.51 12.08
C GLY A 172 -5.58 2.21 11.14
N THR A 173 -5.46 1.75 9.89
CA THR A 173 -4.53 2.32 8.91
C THR A 173 -5.15 3.55 8.23
N PRO A 174 -4.34 4.51 7.74
CA PRO A 174 -4.86 5.65 6.98
C PRO A 174 -5.73 5.22 5.79
N GLU A 175 -5.33 4.16 5.08
CA GLU A 175 -6.15 3.58 4.02
C GLU A 175 -7.47 3.01 4.53
N GLY A 176 -7.45 2.25 5.63
CA GLY A 176 -8.67 1.72 6.23
C GLY A 176 -9.66 2.82 6.59
N MET A 177 -9.17 3.96 7.10
CA MET A 177 -10.02 5.13 7.39
C MET A 177 -10.64 5.73 6.12
N LEU A 178 -9.88 5.82 5.03
CA LEU A 178 -10.41 6.32 3.76
C LEU A 178 -11.47 5.39 3.18
N ARG A 179 -11.25 4.06 3.24
CA ARG A 179 -12.26 3.07 2.80
C ARG A 179 -13.52 3.10 3.67
N LEU A 180 -13.38 3.27 4.98
CA LEU A 180 -14.51 3.48 5.87
C LEU A 180 -15.33 4.70 5.46
N ALA A 181 -14.67 5.82 5.18
CA ALA A 181 -15.35 7.03 4.72
C ALA A 181 -16.04 6.82 3.36
N GLU A 182 -15.42 6.08 2.43
CA GLU A 182 -16.07 5.70 1.16
C GLU A 182 -17.31 4.81 1.36
N ILE A 183 -17.25 3.82 2.25
CA ILE A 183 -18.41 2.98 2.62
C ILE A 183 -19.54 3.85 3.19
N ARG A 184 -19.21 4.79 4.08
CA ARG A 184 -20.18 5.74 4.65
C ARG A 184 -20.83 6.60 3.58
N LEU A 185 -20.05 7.09 2.62
CA LEU A 185 -20.58 7.82 1.48
C LEU A 185 -21.47 6.94 0.59
N ARG A 186 -21.16 5.66 0.38
CA ARG A 186 -22.08 4.75 -0.34
C ARG A 186 -23.40 4.56 0.41
N ALA A 187 -23.36 4.56 1.75
CA ALA A 187 -24.53 4.49 2.62
C ALA A 187 -25.25 5.84 2.82
N GLU A 188 -24.94 6.87 2.02
CA GLU A 188 -25.52 8.22 2.11
C GLU A 188 -25.31 8.91 3.48
N ASP A 189 -24.20 8.61 4.16
CA ASP A 189 -23.84 9.14 5.48
C ASP A 189 -22.59 10.06 5.39
N PRO A 190 -22.71 11.31 4.89
CA PRO A 190 -21.58 12.23 4.75
C PRO A 190 -21.03 12.71 6.11
N ASP A 191 -21.87 12.72 7.15
CA ASP A 191 -21.46 13.11 8.50
C ASP A 191 -20.61 12.00 9.13
N GLY A 192 -21.04 10.75 9.06
CA GLY A 192 -20.24 9.59 9.47
C GLY A 192 -18.94 9.46 8.66
N ALA A 193 -18.96 9.76 7.36
CA ALA A 193 -17.73 9.81 6.56
C ALA A 193 -16.74 10.87 7.09
N GLN A 194 -17.24 12.06 7.44
CA GLN A 194 -16.42 13.13 8.02
C GLN A 194 -15.82 12.74 9.38
N GLU A 195 -16.57 12.01 10.21
CA GLU A 195 -16.09 11.50 11.49
C GLU A 195 -14.93 10.50 11.33
N GLU A 196 -15.04 9.58 10.37
CA GLU A 196 -13.95 8.62 10.08
C GLU A 196 -12.67 9.36 9.62
N LEU A 197 -12.82 10.44 8.84
CA LEU A 197 -11.71 11.27 8.39
C LEU A 197 -11.11 12.17 9.48
N ALA A 198 -11.81 12.44 10.59
CA ALA A 198 -11.29 13.32 11.65
C ALA A 198 -9.94 12.83 12.21
N ARG A 199 -9.74 11.50 12.20
CA ARG A 199 -8.53 10.81 12.66
C ARG A 199 -7.52 10.53 11.54
N PHE A 200 -7.88 10.79 10.28
CA PHE A 200 -6.99 10.57 9.15
C PHE A 200 -5.78 11.49 9.24
N ARG A 201 -4.60 10.88 9.33
CA ARG A 201 -3.31 11.56 9.28
C ARG A 201 -2.40 10.76 8.36
N PRO A 202 -2.16 11.22 7.12
CA PRO A 202 -1.25 10.50 6.22
C PRO A 202 0.17 10.55 6.80
N PRO A 203 0.94 9.46 6.72
CA PRO A 203 2.30 9.44 7.24
C PRO A 203 3.19 10.42 6.45
N PRO A 204 4.05 11.21 7.10
CA PRO A 204 4.89 12.16 6.39
C PRO A 204 6.01 11.44 5.61
N PHE A 205 6.25 11.84 4.37
CA PHE A 205 7.42 11.46 3.56
C PHE A 205 7.63 9.95 3.32
N VAL A 206 6.56 9.18 3.15
CA VAL A 206 6.61 7.76 2.76
C VAL A 206 6.09 7.61 1.32
N PRO A 207 6.66 6.71 0.49
CA PRO A 207 6.05 6.39 -0.81
C PRO A 207 4.57 6.02 -0.66
N GLY A 208 3.71 6.62 -1.50
CA GLY A 208 2.24 6.47 -1.42
C GLY A 208 1.54 7.47 -0.50
N THR A 209 2.25 8.33 0.24
CA THR A 209 1.64 9.39 1.04
C THR A 209 0.83 10.37 0.19
N LEU A 210 1.36 10.78 -0.97
CA LEU A 210 0.67 11.70 -1.88
C LEU A 210 -0.60 11.08 -2.44
N ASP A 211 -0.58 9.78 -2.74
CA ASP A 211 -1.75 9.04 -3.21
C ASP A 211 -2.85 8.98 -2.15
N LEU A 212 -2.48 8.68 -0.90
CA LEU A 212 -3.42 8.70 0.24
C LEU A 212 -3.97 10.10 0.49
N GLN A 213 -3.15 11.14 0.32
CA GLN A 213 -3.58 12.52 0.49
C GLN A 213 -4.57 12.93 -0.61
N ALA A 214 -4.25 12.65 -1.87
CA ALA A 214 -5.14 12.93 -3.00
C ALA A 214 -6.47 12.16 -2.87
N TRP A 215 -6.42 10.91 -2.41
CA TRP A 215 -7.62 10.16 -2.09
C TRP A 215 -8.42 10.82 -0.95
N GLY A 216 -7.77 11.19 0.16
CA GLY A 216 -8.42 11.92 1.25
C GLY A 216 -9.07 13.24 0.80
N ASP A 217 -8.42 13.97 -0.10
CA ASP A 217 -9.01 15.16 -0.73
C ASP A 217 -10.26 14.80 -1.54
N GLY A 218 -10.25 13.70 -2.29
CA GLY A 218 -11.42 13.23 -3.04
C GLY A 218 -12.62 12.89 -2.15
N VAL A 219 -12.39 12.20 -1.02
CA VAL A 219 -13.46 11.90 -0.05
C VAL A 219 -14.02 13.17 0.59
N CYS A 220 -13.14 14.10 1.00
CA CYS A 220 -13.56 15.42 1.50
C CYS A 220 -14.36 16.21 0.46
N GLY A 221 -13.96 16.14 -0.81
CA GLY A 221 -14.67 16.77 -1.93
C GLY A 221 -16.07 16.21 -2.11
N GLU A 222 -16.24 14.89 -2.02
CA GLU A 222 -17.55 14.23 -2.11
C GLU A 222 -18.47 14.62 -0.95
N ILE A 223 -17.93 14.74 0.28
CA ILE A 223 -18.67 15.25 1.43
C ILE A 223 -19.17 16.68 1.18
N ALA A 224 -18.28 17.57 0.74
CA ALA A 224 -18.63 18.97 0.46
C ALA A 224 -19.66 19.09 -0.66
N PHE A 225 -19.48 18.33 -1.75
CA PHE A 225 -20.37 18.29 -2.90
C PHE A 225 -21.80 17.89 -2.49
N ARG A 226 -21.94 16.84 -1.68
CA ARG A 226 -23.25 16.38 -1.19
C ARG A 226 -23.93 17.36 -0.24
N ARG A 227 -23.15 18.18 0.46
CA ARG A 227 -23.66 19.28 1.31
C ARG A 227 -23.99 20.54 0.50
N GLY A 228 -23.70 20.57 -0.79
CA GLY A 228 -23.92 21.73 -1.67
C GLY A 228 -22.84 22.81 -1.55
N ASP A 229 -21.73 22.55 -0.88
CA ASP A 229 -20.58 23.46 -0.80
C ASP A 229 -19.68 23.24 -2.02
N LEU A 230 -20.08 23.82 -3.15
CA LEU A 230 -19.44 23.58 -4.45
C LEU A 230 -18.03 24.16 -4.54
N GLU A 231 -17.76 25.29 -3.87
CA GLU A 231 -16.44 25.93 -3.85
C GLU A 231 -15.42 25.05 -3.12
N VAL A 232 -15.77 24.54 -1.93
CA VAL A 232 -14.91 23.62 -1.19
C VAL A 232 -14.77 22.29 -1.93
N ALA A 233 -15.86 21.79 -2.54
CA ALA A 233 -15.82 20.58 -3.34
C ALA A 233 -14.85 20.71 -4.52
N GLU A 234 -14.88 21.82 -5.24
CA GLU A 234 -14.02 22.07 -6.39
C GLU A 234 -12.54 22.05 -6.01
N ASP A 235 -12.13 22.83 -5.01
CA ASP A 235 -10.75 22.89 -4.52
C ASP A 235 -10.23 21.49 -4.10
N ARG A 236 -11.10 20.71 -3.44
CA ARG A 236 -10.79 19.34 -3.03
C ARG A 236 -10.64 18.40 -4.22
N PHE A 237 -11.57 18.40 -5.16
CA PHE A 237 -11.48 17.54 -6.33
C PHE A 237 -10.30 17.91 -7.24
N TRP A 238 -9.94 19.20 -7.33
CA TRP A 238 -8.75 19.63 -8.05
C TRP A 238 -7.48 18.98 -7.50
N ARG A 239 -7.34 18.90 -6.17
CA ARG A 239 -6.22 18.18 -5.53
C ARG A 239 -6.30 16.67 -5.73
N ALA A 240 -7.52 16.14 -5.77
CA ALA A 240 -7.78 14.71 -5.88
C ALA A 240 -7.59 14.12 -7.29
N ARG A 241 -7.48 14.93 -8.35
CA ARG A 241 -7.35 14.44 -9.75
C ARG A 241 -6.13 13.54 -9.99
N HIS A 242 -5.12 13.64 -9.13
CA HIS A 242 -3.91 12.83 -9.19
C HIS A 242 -4.01 11.54 -8.35
N ALA A 243 -5.16 11.26 -7.73
CA ALA A 243 -5.37 10.06 -6.96
C ALA A 243 -5.27 8.80 -7.85
N PRO A 244 -4.71 7.69 -7.33
CA PRO A 244 -4.48 6.49 -8.13
C PRO A 244 -5.77 5.77 -8.50
N GLY A 245 -5.71 5.02 -9.61
CA GLY A 245 -6.83 4.25 -10.14
C GLY A 245 -7.95 5.15 -10.65
N ASP A 246 -9.20 4.70 -10.46
CA ASP A 246 -10.37 5.40 -11.00
C ASP A 246 -10.73 6.68 -10.21
N ARG A 247 -10.11 6.91 -9.06
CA ARG A 247 -10.44 8.03 -8.16
C ARG A 247 -10.12 9.39 -8.76
N GLY A 248 -8.97 9.53 -9.42
CA GLY A 248 -8.61 10.78 -10.11
C GLY A 248 -9.62 11.12 -11.22
N ARG A 249 -10.07 10.10 -11.96
CA ARG A 249 -11.10 10.27 -13.00
C ARG A 249 -12.47 10.60 -12.43
N LEU A 250 -12.84 10.04 -11.28
CA LEU A 250 -14.05 10.41 -10.55
C LEU A 250 -14.01 11.87 -10.09
N ALA A 251 -12.85 12.34 -9.59
CA ALA A 251 -12.67 13.74 -9.21
C ALA A 251 -12.84 14.68 -10.42
N GLU A 252 -12.27 14.33 -11.57
CA GLU A 252 -12.49 15.07 -12.83
C GLU A 252 -13.97 15.09 -13.25
N LEU A 253 -14.68 13.97 -13.11
CA LEU A 253 -16.11 13.90 -13.39
C LEU A 253 -16.91 14.84 -12.46
N ARG A 254 -16.55 14.89 -11.18
CA ARG A 254 -17.18 15.80 -10.22
C ARG A 254 -16.89 17.27 -10.53
N LEU A 255 -15.67 17.60 -10.96
CA LEU A 255 -15.34 18.96 -11.43
C LEU A 255 -16.18 19.36 -12.65
N ALA A 256 -16.41 18.44 -13.59
CA ALA A 256 -17.31 18.70 -14.71
C ALA A 256 -18.76 18.96 -14.25
N GLN A 257 -19.27 18.18 -13.28
CA GLN A 257 -20.60 18.38 -12.71
C GLN A 257 -20.74 19.71 -11.96
N ILE A 258 -19.70 20.13 -11.23
CA ILE A 258 -19.66 21.43 -10.56
C ILE A 258 -19.70 22.55 -11.60
N ALA A 259 -18.89 22.47 -12.67
CA ALA A 259 -18.89 23.46 -13.74
C ALA A 259 -20.28 23.59 -14.40
N ILE A 260 -20.96 22.46 -14.65
CA ILE A 260 -22.34 22.46 -15.15
C ILE A 260 -23.29 23.17 -14.17
N ALA A 261 -23.20 22.85 -12.88
CA ALA A 261 -24.06 23.45 -11.85
C ALA A 261 -23.83 24.97 -11.72
N CYS A 262 -22.59 25.43 -11.93
CA CYS A 262 -22.23 26.85 -11.92
C CYS A 262 -22.50 27.56 -13.25
N GLY A 263 -22.86 26.84 -14.32
CA GLY A 263 -23.06 27.40 -15.66
C GLY A 263 -21.75 27.77 -16.39
N ASP A 264 -20.60 27.24 -15.96
CA ASP A 264 -19.33 27.44 -16.66
C ASP A 264 -19.22 26.47 -17.85
N ALA A 265 -19.72 26.93 -19.00
CA ALA A 265 -19.80 26.14 -20.22
C ALA A 265 -18.43 25.66 -20.73
N SER A 266 -17.41 26.53 -20.68
CA SER A 266 -16.06 26.21 -21.20
C SER A 266 -15.41 25.11 -20.36
N THR A 267 -15.39 25.28 -19.04
CA THR A 267 -14.80 24.28 -18.13
C THR A 267 -15.59 22.97 -18.17
N ALA A 268 -16.93 23.03 -18.19
CA ALA A 268 -17.78 21.85 -18.28
C ALA A 268 -17.49 21.04 -19.55
N PHE A 269 -17.46 21.70 -20.72
CA PHE A 269 -17.21 21.05 -22.00
C PHE A 269 -15.79 20.46 -22.08
N SER A 270 -14.77 21.22 -21.68
CA SER A 270 -13.37 20.79 -21.73
C SER A 270 -13.15 19.51 -20.91
N ARG A 271 -13.63 19.49 -19.67
CA ARG A 271 -13.48 18.33 -18.77
C ARG A 271 -14.32 17.13 -19.21
N ALA A 272 -15.59 17.35 -19.58
CA ALA A 272 -16.45 16.27 -20.03
C ALA A 272 -15.91 15.61 -21.30
N SER A 273 -15.42 16.40 -22.26
CA SER A 273 -14.83 15.91 -23.51
C SER A 273 -13.56 15.10 -23.26
N MET A 274 -12.67 15.59 -22.40
CA MET A 274 -11.46 14.85 -22.00
C MET A 274 -11.81 13.49 -21.38
N LEU A 275 -12.84 13.44 -20.53
CA LEU A 275 -13.29 12.18 -19.90
C LEU A 275 -13.97 11.23 -20.89
N ALA A 276 -14.80 11.76 -21.80
CA ALA A 276 -15.58 10.98 -22.76
C ALA A 276 -14.72 10.15 -23.72
N ALA A 277 -13.45 10.52 -23.92
CA ALA A 277 -12.49 9.76 -24.73
C ALA A 277 -12.08 8.40 -24.12
N GLY A 278 -12.36 8.17 -22.83
CA GLY A 278 -12.07 6.89 -22.16
C GLY A 278 -13.12 5.80 -22.42
N THR A 279 -12.90 4.62 -21.84
CA THR A 279 -13.80 3.44 -21.97
C THR A 279 -14.40 2.95 -20.65
N ASP A 280 -14.16 3.66 -19.55
CA ASP A 280 -14.60 3.28 -18.22
C ASP A 280 -15.96 3.92 -17.82
N ALA A 281 -16.36 3.69 -16.57
CA ALA A 281 -17.58 4.25 -16.01
C ALA A 281 -17.57 5.80 -16.02
N ALA A 282 -16.42 6.42 -15.74
CA ALA A 282 -16.30 7.88 -15.77
C ALA A 282 -16.54 8.44 -17.19
N ALA A 283 -15.99 7.80 -18.22
CA ALA A 283 -16.25 8.17 -19.62
C ALA A 283 -17.71 7.98 -20.03
N THR A 284 -18.37 6.95 -19.51
CA THR A 284 -19.80 6.71 -19.75
C THR A 284 -20.66 7.79 -19.10
N HIS A 285 -20.37 8.17 -17.85
CA HIS A 285 -21.07 9.27 -17.19
C HIS A 285 -20.79 10.62 -17.84
N ALA A 286 -19.56 10.88 -18.30
CA ALA A 286 -19.23 12.12 -18.99
C ALA A 286 -20.07 12.30 -20.28
N ARG A 287 -20.21 11.24 -21.08
CA ARG A 287 -21.08 11.24 -22.26
C ARG A 287 -22.55 11.52 -21.90
N LEU A 288 -23.05 10.89 -20.84
CA LEU A 288 -24.40 11.15 -20.34
C LEU A 288 -24.58 12.62 -19.92
N LEU A 289 -23.60 13.22 -19.23
CA LEU A 289 -23.65 14.64 -18.87
C LEU A 289 -23.70 15.54 -20.12
N MET A 290 -22.94 15.21 -21.17
CA MET A 290 -22.97 15.95 -22.41
C MET A 290 -24.35 15.85 -23.10
N ASP A 291 -24.94 14.65 -23.12
CA ASP A 291 -26.27 14.41 -23.71
C ASP A 291 -27.40 15.11 -22.93
N LEU A 292 -27.27 15.23 -21.60
CA LEU A 292 -28.26 15.90 -20.74
C LEU A 292 -28.16 17.43 -20.80
N HIS A 293 -27.03 17.99 -21.19
CA HIS A 293 -26.78 19.44 -21.22
C HIS A 293 -26.31 19.94 -22.59
N PRO A 294 -27.04 19.65 -23.70
CA PRO A 294 -26.56 19.87 -25.05
C PRO A 294 -26.30 21.35 -25.37
N ASP A 295 -27.14 22.26 -24.87
CA ASP A 295 -26.99 23.70 -25.10
C ASP A 295 -25.72 24.25 -24.44
N LEU A 296 -25.45 23.81 -23.20
CA LEU A 296 -24.24 24.19 -22.46
C LEU A 296 -22.98 23.66 -23.14
N MET A 297 -23.01 22.42 -23.64
CA MET A 297 -21.88 21.83 -24.37
C MET A 297 -21.62 22.55 -25.69
N ALA A 298 -22.66 22.94 -26.43
CA ALA A 298 -22.53 23.70 -27.67
C ALA A 298 -22.01 25.14 -27.42
N GLU A 299 -22.35 25.75 -26.30
CA GLU A 299 -21.77 27.02 -25.88
C GLU A 299 -20.28 26.87 -25.51
N GLY A 300 -19.94 25.88 -24.69
CA GLY A 300 -18.55 25.62 -24.28
C GLY A 300 -17.63 25.34 -25.46
N ALA A 301 -18.07 24.54 -26.44
CA ALA A 301 -17.32 24.28 -27.66
C ALA A 301 -17.02 25.57 -28.45
N ARG A 302 -18.03 26.45 -28.61
CA ARG A 302 -17.86 27.73 -29.32
C ARG A 302 -16.90 28.68 -28.60
N LEU A 303 -16.89 28.68 -27.26
CA LEU A 303 -16.00 29.54 -26.49
C LEU A 303 -14.53 29.11 -26.66
N LEU A 304 -14.25 27.79 -26.62
CA LEU A 304 -12.88 27.29 -26.82
C LEU A 304 -12.35 27.55 -28.24
N GLU A 305 -13.20 27.42 -29.27
CA GLU A 305 -12.82 27.74 -30.65
C GLU A 305 -12.48 29.23 -30.86
N GLN A 306 -12.93 30.13 -29.97
CA GLN A 306 -12.63 31.56 -30.03
C GLN A 306 -11.36 31.95 -29.27
N GLU A 307 -10.85 31.06 -28.40
CA GLU A 307 -9.63 31.27 -27.61
C GLU A 307 -8.37 30.69 -28.28
N GLU A 308 -8.51 29.85 -29.31
CA GLU A 308 -7.42 29.31 -30.16
C GLU A 308 -7.06 30.23 -31.35
#